data_AF-A0AAV6Z7Y6-F1
#
_entry.id   AF-A0AAV6Z7Y6-F1
#
_cell.length_a   1.000
_cell.length_b   1.000
_cell.length_c   1.000
_cell.angle_alpha   90.00
_cell.angle_beta   90.00
_cell.angle_gamma   90.00
#
_symmetry.space_group_name_H-M   'P 1'
#
loop_
_entity.id
_entity.type
_entity.pdbx_description
1 polymer ?
#
loop_
_entity_poly.entity_id
_entity_poly.type
_entity_poly.pdbx_seq_one_letter_code
_entity_poly.pdbx_strand_id
1 'polypeptide(L)'
;MMGATEYSAYPPPDQPQYSFLGGDGPKPDVEMPPEYTAGLEESNPFSERAIRRAFIRKVYITLTIQLIITFGLVFMFTFWQTLRMWTWENPYLTYALIPATFILVLVLACCNQARRKVPLNYILLGIFTVFEGCLLGCLAALFDADAVMWATGATILVTLGLTIFALQTKWDFTMMSGGLLVALLVLLSFGILAAIFRSMVGIIIKNRGR
;
A
#
# COMPACT_ATOMS: atom_id res chain seq x y z
N MET A 1 -53.49 34.92 -4.58
CA MET A 1 -52.70 35.89 -5.36
C MET A 1 -51.51 36.31 -4.51
N MET A 2 -50.29 36.15 -5.03
CA MET A 2 -49.08 36.98 -4.84
C MET A 2 -48.74 37.40 -3.39
N GLY A 3 -47.62 37.00 -2.77
CA GLY A 3 -46.25 36.95 -3.28
C GLY A 3 -45.52 38.24 -2.90
N ALA A 4 -44.80 38.25 -1.77
CA ALA A 4 -43.71 39.19 -1.49
C ALA A 4 -42.80 38.59 -0.41
N THR A 5 -41.62 38.19 -0.86
CA THR A 5 -40.45 37.76 -0.08
C THR A 5 -39.91 38.93 0.74
N GLU A 6 -39.83 38.77 2.06
CA GLU A 6 -39.10 39.69 2.94
C GLU A 6 -37.60 39.32 2.87
N TYR A 7 -36.82 40.07 2.08
CA TYR A 7 -35.37 39.94 2.05
C TYR A 7 -34.80 40.57 3.33
N SER A 8 -34.35 39.73 4.25
CA SER A 8 -33.54 40.13 5.41
C SER A 8 -32.16 40.60 4.92
N ALA A 9 -31.93 41.91 4.95
CA ALA A 9 -30.65 42.53 4.64
C ALA A 9 -29.75 42.49 5.88
N TYR A 10 -28.62 41.77 5.79
CA TYR A 10 -27.56 41.81 6.80
C TYR A 10 -26.93 43.21 6.88
N PRO A 11 -26.54 43.71 8.07
CA PRO A 11 -25.81 44.96 8.21
C PRO A 11 -24.35 44.82 7.72
N PRO A 12 -23.74 45.88 7.17
CA PRO A 12 -22.35 45.86 6.72
C PRO A 12 -21.36 45.83 7.90
N PRO A 13 -20.20 45.17 7.77
CA PRO A 13 -19.17 45.13 8.81
C PRO A 13 -18.47 46.49 8.97
N ASP A 14 -18.33 46.92 10.22
CA ASP A 14 -17.78 48.20 10.66
C ASP A 14 -16.34 48.42 10.16
N GLN A 15 -16.11 49.57 9.51
CA GLN A 15 -14.75 50.04 9.17
C GLN A 15 -14.11 50.73 10.38
N PRO A 16 -12.81 50.57 10.63
CA PRO A 16 -12.15 51.24 11.75
C PRO A 16 -12.10 52.76 11.50
N GLN A 17 -12.83 53.50 12.33
CA GLN A 17 -12.91 54.95 12.34
C GLN A 17 -11.62 55.54 12.93
N TYR A 18 -10.71 56.01 12.08
CA TYR A 18 -9.54 56.78 12.53
C TYR A 18 -9.97 58.22 12.84
N SER A 19 -10.33 58.47 14.09
CA SER A 19 -10.47 59.82 14.64
C SER A 19 -9.10 60.40 14.97
N PHE A 20 -8.60 61.29 14.11
CA PHE A 20 -7.41 62.11 14.34
C PHE A 20 -7.77 63.25 15.31
N LEU A 21 -7.55 63.05 16.61
CA LEU A 21 -7.68 64.10 17.62
C LEU A 21 -6.29 64.69 17.90
N GLY A 22 -6.14 65.99 17.61
CA GLY A 22 -5.01 66.77 18.10
C GLY A 22 -5.12 67.04 19.60
N GLY A 23 -3.97 67.15 20.25
CA GLY A 23 -3.84 67.70 21.61
C GLY A 23 -2.92 66.89 22.51
N ASP A 24 -1.80 67.50 22.88
CA ASP A 24 -0.69 67.02 23.71
C ASP A 24 -1.02 66.09 24.90
N GLY A 25 -0.32 64.96 24.95
CA GLY A 25 -0.21 64.06 26.12
C GLY A 25 1.09 63.26 26.08
N PRO A 26 1.65 62.83 27.24
CA PRO A 26 2.99 62.25 27.30
C PRO A 26 3.05 60.89 26.61
N LYS A 27 4.07 60.66 25.78
CA LYS A 27 4.33 59.38 25.09
C LYS A 27 4.63 58.30 26.13
N PRO A 28 3.89 57.18 26.18
CA PRO A 28 4.44 55.97 26.74
C PRO A 28 5.35 55.36 25.68
N ASP A 29 6.62 55.25 26.03
CA ASP A 29 7.66 54.43 25.39
C ASP A 29 7.22 52.96 25.43
N VAL A 30 6.27 52.62 24.57
CA VAL A 30 6.01 51.25 24.19
C VAL A 30 7.07 50.90 23.17
N GLU A 31 8.17 50.33 23.63
CA GLU A 31 9.03 49.49 22.79
C GLU A 31 8.10 48.49 22.10
N MET A 32 7.84 48.71 20.82
CA MET A 32 7.15 47.76 19.97
C MET A 32 7.99 46.48 20.00
N PRO A 33 7.47 45.34 20.49
CA PRO A 33 8.15 44.07 20.30
C PRO A 33 8.36 43.87 18.79
N PRO A 34 9.49 43.27 18.38
CA PRO A 34 9.81 43.11 16.97
C PRO A 34 8.61 42.49 16.28
N GLU A 35 8.20 43.12 15.17
CA GLU A 35 7.21 42.63 14.23
C GLU A 35 7.45 41.13 14.09
N TYR A 36 6.63 40.35 14.80
CA TYR A 36 6.64 38.91 14.66
C TYR A 36 6.33 38.75 13.19
N THR A 37 7.29 38.20 12.47
CA THR A 37 7.15 37.82 11.08
C THR A 37 5.96 36.88 11.09
N ALA A 38 4.75 37.43 10.89
CA ALA A 38 3.51 36.72 10.82
C ALA A 38 3.78 35.73 9.73
N GLY A 39 4.00 34.48 10.17
CA GLY A 39 4.78 33.53 9.42
C GLY A 39 4.24 33.50 8.01
N LEU A 40 5.17 33.59 7.07
CA LEU A 40 5.03 32.90 5.81
C LEU A 40 4.92 31.40 6.09
N GLU A 41 3.91 30.99 6.87
CA GLU A 41 3.10 29.81 6.59
C GLU A 41 2.20 30.13 5.37
N GLU A 42 2.78 30.79 4.36
CA GLU A 42 2.56 30.36 2.99
C GLU A 42 2.61 28.83 3.04
N SER A 43 1.51 28.23 2.60
CA SER A 43 1.33 26.82 2.33
C SER A 43 2.48 26.31 1.47
N ASN A 44 3.64 26.08 2.09
CA ASN A 44 4.91 25.91 1.42
C ASN A 44 4.75 24.68 0.53
N PRO A 45 4.59 24.82 -0.80
CA PRO A 45 4.18 23.69 -1.64
C PRO A 45 5.27 22.61 -1.64
N PHE A 46 6.50 22.99 -1.27
CA PHE A 46 7.61 22.10 -0.98
C PHE A 46 7.42 21.25 0.28
N SER A 47 6.85 21.80 1.36
CA SER A 47 6.52 21.08 2.59
C SER A 47 5.41 20.05 2.36
N GLU A 48 4.31 20.44 1.71
CA GLU A 48 3.22 19.49 1.36
C GLU A 48 3.70 18.37 0.42
N ARG A 49 4.54 18.71 -0.58
CA ARG A 49 5.18 17.72 -1.46
C ARG A 49 6.10 16.80 -0.67
N ALA A 50 6.89 17.31 0.28
CA ALA A 50 7.79 16.54 1.11
C ALA A 50 7.03 15.60 2.07
N ILE A 51 5.99 16.09 2.73
CA ILE A 51 5.11 15.32 3.61
C ILE A 51 4.42 14.20 2.84
N ARG A 52 3.86 14.51 1.66
CA ARG A 52 3.26 13.50 0.76
C ARG A 52 4.28 12.45 0.32
N ARG A 53 5.49 12.86 -0.09
CA ARG A 53 6.57 11.93 -0.46
C ARG A 53 7.02 11.05 0.70
N ALA A 54 7.04 11.58 1.93
CA ALA A 54 7.38 10.84 3.13
C ALA A 54 6.30 9.79 3.48
N PHE A 55 5.02 10.16 3.39
CA PHE A 55 3.91 9.21 3.56
C PHE A 55 4.00 8.08 2.52
N ILE A 56 4.16 8.45 1.24
CA ILE A 56 4.33 7.50 0.15
C ILE A 56 5.55 6.60 0.41
N ARG A 57 6.71 7.13 0.80
CA ARG A 57 7.90 6.35 1.15
C ARG A 57 7.61 5.30 2.24
N LYS A 58 6.90 5.67 3.31
CA LYS A 58 6.54 4.74 4.39
C LYS A 58 5.64 3.60 3.91
N VAL A 59 4.63 3.89 3.10
CA VAL A 59 3.70 2.87 2.57
C VAL A 59 4.46 1.87 1.69
N TYR A 60 5.27 2.36 0.76
CA TYR A 60 6.02 1.52 -0.16
C TYR A 60 7.07 0.63 0.54
N ILE A 61 7.78 1.15 1.54
CA ILE A 61 8.70 0.34 2.35
C ILE A 61 7.94 -0.78 3.07
N THR A 62 6.78 -0.45 3.65
CA THR A 62 5.93 -1.44 4.33
C THR A 62 5.50 -2.55 3.37
N LEU A 63 5.01 -2.21 2.17
CA LEU A 63 4.60 -3.19 1.17
C LEU A 63 5.77 -4.10 0.73
N THR A 64 6.97 -3.53 0.61
CA THR A 64 8.16 -4.30 0.22
C THR A 64 8.53 -5.34 1.27
N ILE A 65 8.52 -4.94 2.55
CA ILE A 65 8.81 -5.83 3.67
C ILE A 65 7.78 -6.96 3.71
N GLN A 66 6.50 -6.64 3.54
CA GLN A 66 5.44 -7.64 3.55
C GLN A 66 5.63 -8.68 2.46
N LEU A 67 5.95 -8.21 1.27
CA LEU A 67 6.20 -9.06 0.12
C LEU A 67 7.42 -9.98 0.32
N ILE A 68 8.50 -9.48 0.92
CA ILE A 68 9.68 -10.30 1.25
C ILE A 68 9.32 -11.37 2.28
N ILE A 69 8.53 -11.04 3.31
CA ILE A 69 8.11 -11.98 4.35
C ILE A 69 7.25 -13.10 3.77
N THR A 70 6.24 -12.77 2.95
CA THR A 70 5.37 -13.80 2.34
C THR A 70 6.18 -14.74 1.45
N PHE A 71 7.11 -14.21 0.65
CA PHE A 71 7.97 -15.04 -0.18
C PHE A 71 8.94 -15.90 0.62
N GLY A 72 9.54 -15.35 1.68
CA GLY A 72 10.40 -16.12 2.58
C GLY A 72 9.67 -17.31 3.18
N LEU A 73 8.41 -17.11 3.61
CA LEU A 73 7.57 -18.19 4.14
C LEU A 73 7.22 -19.24 3.07
N VAL A 74 6.75 -18.82 1.89
CA VAL A 74 6.42 -19.76 0.80
C VAL A 74 7.65 -20.59 0.40
N PHE A 75 8.80 -19.95 0.26
CA PHE A 75 10.07 -20.63 -0.04
C PHE A 75 10.45 -21.61 1.09
N MET A 76 10.38 -21.19 2.34
CA MET A 76 10.67 -22.04 3.50
C MET A 76 9.81 -23.30 3.51
N PHE A 77 8.49 -23.18 3.34
CA PHE A 77 7.57 -24.32 3.30
C PHE A 77 7.77 -25.24 2.07
N THR A 78 8.19 -24.68 0.93
CA THR A 78 8.40 -25.45 -0.31
C THR A 78 9.70 -26.25 -0.27
N PHE A 79 10.81 -25.64 0.16
CA PHE A 79 12.13 -26.28 0.16
C PHE A 79 12.36 -27.20 1.37
N TRP A 80 11.72 -26.90 2.50
CA TRP A 80 11.89 -27.70 3.71
C TRP A 80 10.96 -28.92 3.70
N GLN A 81 11.50 -30.07 3.31
CA GLN A 81 10.75 -31.34 3.23
C GLN A 81 10.05 -31.70 4.54
N THR A 82 10.67 -31.45 5.69
CA THR A 82 10.06 -31.64 7.01
C THR A 82 8.80 -30.80 7.20
N LEU A 83 8.81 -29.52 6.84
CA LEU A 83 7.62 -28.66 6.94
C LEU A 83 6.53 -29.13 5.99
N ARG A 84 6.91 -29.52 4.77
CA ARG A 84 5.97 -30.07 3.79
C ARG A 84 5.29 -31.33 4.33
N MET A 85 6.04 -32.32 4.82
CA MET A 85 5.45 -33.54 5.40
C MET A 85 4.57 -33.24 6.60
N TRP A 86 5.00 -32.31 7.48
CA TRP A 86 4.22 -31.91 8.63
C TRP A 86 2.87 -31.26 8.26
N THR A 87 2.82 -30.47 7.17
CA THR A 87 1.57 -29.91 6.63
C THR A 87 0.63 -31.00 6.12
N TRP A 88 1.17 -32.06 5.52
CA TRP A 88 0.37 -33.22 5.08
C TRP A 88 -0.18 -34.04 6.25
N GLU A 89 0.60 -34.19 7.32
CA GLU A 89 0.17 -34.89 8.54
C GLU A 89 -0.85 -34.09 9.36
N ASN A 90 -0.81 -32.76 9.28
CA ASN A 90 -1.67 -31.87 10.08
C ASN A 90 -2.57 -30.99 9.19
N PRO A 91 -3.51 -31.57 8.42
CA PRO A 91 -4.41 -30.80 7.56
C PRO A 91 -5.28 -29.82 8.35
N TYR A 92 -5.56 -30.11 9.63
CA TYR A 92 -6.29 -29.24 10.54
C TYR A 92 -5.67 -27.83 10.64
N LEU A 93 -4.35 -27.71 10.54
CA LEU A 93 -3.69 -26.42 10.59
C LEU A 93 -3.99 -25.58 9.35
N THR A 94 -3.92 -26.17 8.15
CA THR A 94 -4.27 -25.48 6.91
C THR A 94 -5.75 -25.08 6.90
N TYR A 95 -6.64 -25.99 7.33
CA TYR A 95 -8.07 -25.69 7.46
C TYR A 95 -8.38 -24.63 8.52
N ALA A 96 -7.57 -24.51 9.58
CA ALA A 96 -7.70 -23.45 10.58
C ALA A 96 -7.14 -22.10 10.10
N LEU A 97 -6.08 -22.11 9.30
CA LEU A 97 -5.47 -20.89 8.74
C LEU A 97 -6.38 -20.19 7.73
N ILE A 98 -7.17 -20.92 6.94
CA ILE A 98 -8.11 -20.34 5.95
C ILE A 98 -9.14 -19.38 6.60
N PRO A 99 -9.96 -19.80 7.58
CA PRO A 99 -10.90 -18.90 8.23
C PRO A 99 -10.17 -17.84 9.07
N ALA A 100 -9.02 -18.15 9.66
CA ALA A 100 -8.24 -17.18 10.42
C ALA A 100 -7.74 -16.01 9.56
N THR A 101 -7.16 -16.28 8.39
CA THR A 101 -6.73 -15.23 7.45
C THR A 101 -7.93 -14.47 6.90
N PHE A 102 -9.04 -15.15 6.60
CA PHE A 102 -10.26 -14.50 6.12
C PHE A 102 -10.84 -13.50 7.14
N ILE A 103 -10.96 -13.91 8.41
CA ILE A 103 -11.39 -13.03 9.49
C ILE A 103 -10.43 -11.84 9.63
N LEU A 104 -9.13 -12.08 9.52
CA LEU A 104 -8.11 -11.04 9.67
C LEU A 104 -8.19 -10.00 8.53
N VAL A 105 -8.44 -10.43 7.29
CA VAL A 105 -8.74 -9.53 6.15
C VAL A 105 -10.01 -8.73 6.44
N LEU A 106 -11.07 -9.39 6.93
CA LEU A 106 -12.34 -8.75 7.19
C LEU A 106 -12.20 -7.68 8.30
N VAL A 107 -11.45 -7.96 9.36
CA VAL A 107 -11.11 -6.99 10.40
C VAL A 107 -10.33 -5.81 9.81
N LEU A 108 -9.34 -6.04 8.95
CA LEU A 108 -8.56 -4.98 8.31
C LEU A 108 -9.38 -4.14 7.31
N ALA A 109 -10.37 -4.74 6.65
CA ALA A 109 -11.26 -4.08 5.70
C ALA A 109 -12.36 -3.28 6.42
N CYS A 110 -13.03 -3.87 7.41
CA CYS A 110 -14.16 -3.29 8.11
C CYS A 110 -13.74 -2.31 9.23
N CYS A 111 -12.61 -2.56 9.90
CA CYS A 111 -12.14 -1.70 11.00
C CYS A 111 -11.24 -0.57 10.50
N ASN A 112 -11.85 0.47 9.92
CA ASN A 112 -11.14 1.71 9.54
C ASN A 112 -10.41 2.38 10.73
N GLN A 113 -10.95 2.22 11.95
CA GLN A 113 -10.35 2.74 13.17
C GLN A 113 -9.00 2.06 13.50
N ALA A 114 -8.88 0.76 13.23
CA ALA A 114 -7.64 -0.01 13.44
C ALA A 114 -6.56 0.38 12.42
N ARG A 115 -6.97 0.72 11.17
CA ARG A 115 -6.07 1.20 10.11
C ARG A 115 -5.53 2.61 10.37
N ARG A 116 -6.31 3.47 11.05
CA ARG A 116 -5.96 4.88 11.27
C ARG A 116 -5.12 5.13 12.51
N LYS A 117 -5.04 4.19 13.45
CA LYS A 117 -4.20 4.30 14.65
C LYS A 117 -2.77 3.84 14.36
N VAL A 118 -1.87 4.79 14.20
CA VAL A 118 -0.41 4.55 14.24
C VAL A 118 0.00 4.35 15.70
N PRO A 119 0.78 3.32 16.08
CA PRO A 119 1.49 2.34 15.25
C PRO A 119 0.74 1.01 15.02
N LEU A 120 -0.42 0.81 15.65
CA LEU A 120 -1.15 -0.47 15.63
C LEU A 120 -1.44 -1.00 14.23
N ASN A 121 -1.70 -0.12 13.25
CA ASN A 121 -1.91 -0.52 11.86
C ASN A 121 -0.77 -1.38 11.31
N TYR A 122 0.49 -1.03 11.57
CA TYR A 122 1.65 -1.77 11.06
C TYR A 122 1.80 -3.15 11.71
N ILE A 123 1.49 -3.26 13.00
CA ILE A 123 1.55 -4.53 13.74
C ILE A 123 0.47 -5.48 13.22
N LEU A 124 -0.76 -4.99 13.06
CA LEU A 124 -1.88 -5.79 12.57
C LEU A 124 -1.65 -6.24 11.13
N LEU A 125 -1.12 -5.36 10.28
CA LEU A 125 -0.67 -5.68 8.93
C LEU A 125 0.45 -6.73 8.94
N GLY A 126 1.44 -6.61 9.83
CA GLY A 126 2.53 -7.58 9.94
C GLY A 126 2.05 -8.97 10.37
N ILE A 127 1.16 -9.05 11.36
CA ILE A 127 0.52 -10.31 11.78
C ILE A 127 -0.25 -10.91 10.60
N PHE A 128 -1.02 -10.10 9.89
CA PHE A 128 -1.74 -10.53 8.69
C PHE A 128 -0.81 -11.12 7.64
N THR A 129 0.30 -10.44 7.33
CA THR A 129 1.30 -10.92 6.38
C THR A 129 1.89 -12.27 6.79
N VAL A 130 2.17 -12.48 8.07
CA VAL A 130 2.70 -13.77 8.56
C VAL A 130 1.65 -14.87 8.41
N PHE A 131 0.41 -14.62 8.81
CA PHE A 131 -0.68 -15.60 8.68
C PHE A 131 -0.98 -15.93 7.21
N GLU A 132 -1.04 -14.92 6.34
CA GLU A 132 -1.22 -15.08 4.90
C GLU A 132 -0.05 -15.86 4.27
N GLY A 133 1.19 -15.51 4.62
CA GLY A 133 2.39 -16.21 4.14
C GLY A 133 2.43 -17.67 4.59
N CYS A 134 2.06 -17.98 5.83
CA CYS A 134 1.95 -19.34 6.33
C CYS A 134 0.86 -20.14 5.59
N LEU A 135 -0.30 -19.51 5.33
CA LEU A 135 -1.37 -20.13 4.56
C LEU A 135 -0.93 -20.44 3.13
N LEU A 136 -0.31 -19.48 2.44
CA LEU A 136 0.21 -19.65 1.09
C LEU A 136 1.31 -20.73 1.03
N GLY A 137 2.19 -20.78 2.04
CA GLY A 137 3.21 -21.83 2.17
C GLY A 137 2.60 -23.23 2.36
N CYS A 138 1.58 -23.36 3.22
CA CYS A 138 0.87 -24.62 3.40
C CYS A 138 0.13 -25.05 2.12
N LEU A 139 -0.52 -24.12 1.42
CA LEU A 139 -1.16 -24.40 0.14
C LEU A 139 -0.15 -24.87 -0.90
N ALA A 140 0.99 -24.20 -1.03
CA ALA A 140 2.06 -24.60 -1.94
C ALA A 140 2.59 -26.02 -1.66
N ALA A 141 2.61 -26.45 -0.40
CA ALA A 141 3.04 -27.79 0.03
C ALA A 141 2.04 -28.91 -0.33
N LEU A 142 0.75 -28.58 -0.50
CA LEU A 142 -0.35 -29.53 -0.77
C LEU A 142 -0.56 -29.83 -2.26
N PHE A 143 -0.10 -28.97 -3.16
CA PHE A 143 -0.18 -29.21 -4.60
C PHE A 143 1.05 -29.93 -5.15
N ASP A 144 0.96 -30.45 -6.38
CA ASP A 144 2.08 -31.07 -7.09
C ASP A 144 3.25 -30.09 -7.21
N ALA A 145 4.29 -30.34 -6.40
CA ALA A 145 5.37 -29.39 -6.16
C ALA A 145 6.11 -28.98 -7.44
N ASP A 146 6.26 -29.86 -8.43
CA ASP A 146 7.01 -29.54 -9.63
C ASP A 146 6.28 -28.51 -10.51
N ALA A 147 5.03 -28.77 -10.86
CA ALA A 147 4.25 -27.86 -11.71
C ALA A 147 3.93 -26.54 -10.99
N VAL A 148 3.58 -26.62 -9.71
CA VAL A 148 3.20 -25.45 -8.91
C VAL A 148 4.42 -24.60 -8.57
N MET A 149 5.61 -25.17 -8.37
CA MET A 149 6.82 -24.39 -8.09
C MET A 149 7.26 -23.55 -9.29
N TRP A 150 7.17 -24.09 -10.52
CA TRP A 150 7.45 -23.28 -11.72
C TRP A 150 6.45 -22.13 -11.88
N ALA A 151 5.15 -22.39 -11.68
CA ALA A 151 4.10 -21.36 -11.76
C ALA A 151 4.22 -20.30 -10.65
N THR A 152 4.48 -20.75 -9.42
CA THR A 152 4.62 -19.89 -8.24
C THR A 152 5.89 -19.07 -8.33
N GLY A 153 7.04 -19.67 -8.66
CA GLY A 153 8.30 -18.96 -8.83
C GLY A 153 8.22 -17.87 -9.91
N ALA A 154 7.52 -18.16 -11.00
CA ALA A 154 7.27 -17.21 -12.06
C ALA A 154 6.35 -16.06 -11.62
N THR A 155 5.25 -16.36 -10.91
CA THR A 155 4.36 -15.34 -10.32
C THR A 155 5.11 -14.46 -9.33
N ILE A 156 5.95 -15.04 -8.47
CA ILE A 156 6.80 -14.32 -7.51
C ILE A 156 7.74 -13.36 -8.25
N LEU A 157 8.40 -13.82 -9.31
CA LEU A 157 9.31 -12.98 -10.09
C LEU A 157 8.59 -11.77 -10.71
N VAL A 158 7.39 -12.01 -11.26
CA VAL A 158 6.52 -10.96 -11.83
C VAL A 158 6.15 -9.94 -10.76
N THR A 159 5.68 -10.39 -9.60
CA THR A 159 5.24 -9.53 -8.49
C THR A 159 6.40 -8.78 -7.82
N LEU A 160 7.58 -9.39 -7.71
CA LEU A 160 8.80 -8.72 -7.25
C LEU A 160 9.25 -7.64 -8.22
N GLY A 161 9.31 -7.94 -9.51
CA GLY A 161 9.68 -6.97 -10.55
C GLY A 161 8.73 -5.78 -10.57
N LEU A 162 7.42 -6.04 -10.45
CA LEU A 162 6.38 -5.03 -10.25
C LEU A 162 6.65 -4.14 -9.04
N THR A 163 6.94 -4.77 -7.92
CA THR A 163 7.13 -4.06 -6.65
C THR A 163 8.38 -3.20 -6.71
N ILE A 164 9.52 -3.76 -7.16
CA ILE A 164 10.77 -3.01 -7.34
C ILE A 164 10.57 -1.85 -8.31
N PHE A 165 9.90 -2.07 -9.43
CA PHE A 165 9.58 -0.98 -10.35
C PHE A 165 8.73 0.10 -9.67
N ALA A 166 7.69 -0.28 -8.93
CA ALA A 166 6.83 0.63 -8.20
C ALA A 166 7.59 1.40 -7.09
N LEU A 167 8.68 0.84 -6.55
CA LEU A 167 9.60 1.53 -5.64
C LEU A 167 10.49 2.53 -6.36
N GLN A 168 10.98 2.18 -7.55
CA GLN A 168 11.87 3.02 -8.36
C GLN A 168 11.13 4.13 -9.13
N THR A 169 9.81 4.04 -9.33
CA THR A 169 9.03 5.06 -10.07
C THR A 169 8.98 6.44 -9.41
N LYS A 170 9.65 6.64 -8.26
CA LYS A 170 9.69 7.93 -7.58
C LYS A 170 10.57 8.98 -8.28
N TRP A 171 11.37 8.59 -9.27
CA TRP A 171 12.42 9.47 -9.77
C TRP A 171 12.47 9.80 -11.26
N ASP A 172 11.69 9.25 -12.19
CA ASP A 172 11.51 9.94 -13.49
C ASP A 172 10.48 9.31 -14.47
N PHE A 173 9.81 10.21 -15.20
CA PHE A 173 8.99 10.07 -16.42
C PHE A 173 7.89 8.99 -16.52
N THR A 174 6.73 9.33 -15.94
CA THR A 174 5.43 9.58 -16.62
C THR A 174 5.03 8.65 -17.79
N MET A 175 4.01 7.83 -17.52
CA MET A 175 3.06 7.15 -18.44
C MET A 175 3.61 6.09 -19.40
N MET A 176 4.65 6.36 -20.18
CA MET A 176 5.13 5.42 -21.20
C MET A 176 5.94 4.26 -20.58
N SER A 177 6.73 4.54 -19.56
CA SER A 177 7.48 3.54 -18.77
C SER A 177 6.56 2.63 -17.95
N GLY A 178 5.52 3.19 -17.32
CA GLY A 178 4.48 2.43 -16.60
C GLY A 178 3.65 1.56 -17.54
N GLY A 179 3.26 2.08 -18.72
CA GLY A 179 2.57 1.31 -19.75
C GLY A 179 3.41 0.17 -20.31
N LEU A 180 4.69 0.42 -20.62
CA LEU A 180 5.64 -0.61 -21.04
C LEU A 180 5.86 -1.68 -19.96
N LEU A 181 5.88 -1.32 -18.67
CA LEU A 181 5.94 -2.29 -17.59
C LEU A 181 4.68 -3.15 -17.54
N VAL A 182 3.49 -2.53 -17.55
CA VAL A 182 2.23 -3.29 -17.56
C VAL A 182 2.18 -4.21 -18.78
N ALA A 183 2.56 -3.73 -19.96
CA ALA A 183 2.66 -4.55 -21.16
C ALA A 183 3.69 -5.68 -21.01
N LEU A 184 4.87 -5.41 -20.44
CA LEU A 184 5.90 -6.42 -20.16
C LEU A 184 5.39 -7.47 -19.17
N LEU A 185 4.62 -7.09 -18.16
CA LEU A 185 4.06 -8.03 -17.18
C LEU A 185 2.94 -8.88 -17.76
N VAL A 186 2.11 -8.30 -18.62
CA VAL A 186 1.12 -9.04 -19.41
C VAL A 186 1.83 -10.02 -20.34
N LEU A 187 2.91 -9.59 -21.02
CA LEU A 187 3.70 -10.44 -21.89
C LEU A 187 4.44 -11.54 -21.10
N LEU A 188 4.97 -11.21 -19.93
CA LEU A 188 5.68 -12.12 -19.03
C LEU A 188 4.72 -13.17 -18.47
N SER A 189 3.55 -12.76 -17.97
CA SER A 189 2.52 -13.68 -17.49
C SER A 189 1.99 -14.60 -18.59
N PHE A 190 1.74 -14.06 -19.79
CA PHE A 190 1.40 -14.87 -20.96
C PHE A 190 2.52 -15.84 -21.35
N GLY A 191 3.78 -15.39 -21.34
CA GLY A 191 4.95 -16.20 -21.66
C GLY A 191 5.19 -17.35 -20.67
N ILE A 192 4.99 -17.08 -19.37
CA ILE A 192 5.07 -18.08 -18.30
C ILE A 192 3.99 -19.17 -18.48
N LEU A 193 2.74 -18.76 -18.72
CA LEU A 193 1.64 -19.68 -18.99
C LEU A 193 1.94 -20.53 -20.23
N ALA A 194 2.37 -19.90 -21.32
CA ALA A 194 2.75 -20.61 -22.55
C ALA A 194 3.90 -21.60 -22.33
N ALA A 195 4.89 -21.26 -21.49
CA ALA A 195 5.98 -22.16 -21.14
C ALA A 195 5.51 -23.40 -20.36
N ILE A 196 4.59 -23.22 -19.40
CA ILE A 196 4.00 -24.33 -18.63
C ILE A 196 3.14 -25.23 -19.53
N PHE A 197 2.30 -24.65 -20.39
CA PHE A 197 1.51 -25.42 -21.34
C PHE A 197 2.41 -26.22 -22.31
N ARG A 198 3.50 -25.61 -22.80
CA ARG A 198 4.44 -26.30 -23.69
C ARG A 198 5.19 -27.43 -23.00
N SER A 199 5.61 -27.25 -21.75
CA SER A 199 6.31 -28.31 -21.00
C SER A 199 5.39 -29.50 -20.73
N MET A 200 4.15 -29.24 -20.31
CA MET A 200 3.13 -30.27 -20.08
C MET A 200 2.79 -31.06 -21.35
N VAL A 201 2.55 -30.36 -22.47
CA VAL A 201 2.24 -31.00 -23.76
C VAL A 201 3.42 -31.81 -24.29
N GLY A 202 4.65 -31.32 -24.14
CA GLY A 202 5.86 -32.04 -24.54
C GLY A 202 6.08 -33.33 -23.75
N ILE A 203 5.80 -33.32 -22.45
CA ILE A 203 5.86 -34.52 -21.58
C ILE A 203 4.79 -35.52 -22.00
N ILE A 204 3.54 -35.09 -22.21
CA ILE A 204 2.43 -35.98 -22.59
C ILE A 204 2.67 -36.64 -23.95
N ILE A 205 3.16 -35.91 -24.95
CA ILE A 205 3.46 -36.46 -26.29
C ILE A 205 4.60 -37.49 -26.19
N LYS A 206 5.65 -37.19 -25.41
CA LYS A 206 6.78 -38.11 -25.21
C LYS A 206 6.38 -39.39 -24.46
N ASN A 207 5.39 -39.31 -23.56
CA ASN A 207 4.88 -40.45 -22.80
C ASN A 207 3.86 -41.30 -23.58
N ARG A 208 3.21 -40.74 -24.62
CA ARG A 208 2.27 -41.46 -25.49
C ARG A 208 2.95 -42.15 -26.69
N GLY A 209 4.25 -41.90 -26.89
CA GLY A 209 5.06 -42.45 -27.99
C GLY A 209 6.03 -43.57 -27.58
N ARG A 210 5.97 -44.05 -26.34
CA ARG A 210 6.57 -45.32 -25.88
C ARG A 210 5.45 -46.26 -25.48
#